data_AF-A0A319BPB4-F1
#
_entry.id   AF-A0A319BPB4-F1
#
_cell.length_a   1.000
_cell.length_b   1.000
_cell.length_c   1.000
_cell.angle_alpha   90.00
_cell.angle_beta   90.00
_cell.angle_gamma   90.00
#
_symmetry.space_group_name_H-M   'P 1'
#
loop_
_entity.id
_entity.type
_entity.pdbx_description
1 polymer ?
#
loop_
_entity_poly.entity_id
_entity_poly.type
_entity_poly.pdbx_seq_one_letter_code
_entity_poly.pdbx_strand_id
1 'polypeptide(L)'
;MKVPPKDVRLGLDIQLAGIVIARSDLDERLRKICRDTGSALSGRSVSLLPALTFDIYQARLLQFTNNAEKIFEGLRPALSHVADVAYPLQWRQYCWGHRGALVTIDFIDGGLNNKEGLDACIELALQLARWEGFPITKGAGFGYSASRISASFTMAEDSDPFLRISVGIESGEVDALVVVVNRATLQCAKRYSG
;
A
#
# COMPACT_ATOMS: atom_id res chain seq x y z
N MET A 1 -20.96 -13.85 -4.83
CA MET A 1 -20.01 -12.71 -4.89
C MET A 1 -18.98 -12.89 -3.78
N LYS A 2 -17.76 -13.35 -4.09
CA LYS A 2 -16.66 -13.40 -3.12
C LYS A 2 -16.20 -11.96 -2.93
N VAL A 3 -16.52 -11.35 -1.80
CA VAL A 3 -15.84 -10.13 -1.37
C VAL A 3 -14.47 -10.59 -0.89
N PRO A 4 -13.36 -10.22 -1.56
CA PRO A 4 -12.05 -10.56 -1.04
C PRO A 4 -11.91 -9.94 0.35
N PRO A 5 -11.30 -10.63 1.33
CA PRO A 5 -11.08 -10.06 2.64
C PRO A 5 -10.27 -8.76 2.46
N LYS A 6 -10.84 -7.64 2.93
CA LYS A 6 -10.08 -6.41 3.10
C LYS A 6 -9.36 -6.54 4.43
N ASP A 7 -8.04 -6.73 4.37
CA ASP A 7 -7.20 -6.87 5.55
C ASP A 7 -7.24 -5.58 6.37
N VAL A 8 -7.88 -5.65 7.54
CA VAL A 8 -7.78 -4.59 8.53
C VAL A 8 -6.59 -4.92 9.41
N ARG A 9 -5.46 -4.27 9.13
CA ARG A 9 -4.31 -4.32 10.02
C ARG A 9 -4.64 -3.44 11.22
N LEU A 10 -5.25 -4.05 12.23
CA LEU A 10 -5.70 -3.48 13.51
C LEU A 10 -4.53 -3.02 14.41
N GLY A 11 -3.60 -2.26 13.85
CA GLY A 11 -2.45 -1.70 14.55
C GLY A 11 -1.17 -2.54 14.56
N LEU A 12 -1.04 -3.56 13.69
CA LEU A 12 0.10 -4.48 13.76
C LEU A 12 0.72 -4.77 12.40
N ASP A 13 1.92 -4.23 12.20
CA ASP A 13 2.90 -4.82 11.26
C ASP A 13 3.18 -6.31 11.59
N ILE A 14 2.72 -6.78 12.76
CA ILE A 14 2.96 -8.08 13.38
C ILE A 14 1.86 -9.12 13.08
N GLN A 15 0.60 -8.73 12.82
CA GLN A 15 -0.52 -9.69 12.71
C GLN A 15 -1.51 -9.35 11.61
N LEU A 16 -1.93 -10.40 10.90
CA LEU A 16 -2.99 -10.37 9.92
C LEU A 16 -4.30 -10.82 10.56
N ALA A 17 -5.37 -10.07 10.37
CA ALA A 17 -6.72 -10.42 10.81
C ALA A 17 -7.75 -9.95 9.78
N GLY A 18 -8.79 -10.76 9.58
CA GLY A 18 -9.99 -10.39 8.85
C GLY A 18 -11.13 -10.11 9.82
N ILE A 19 -11.98 -9.14 9.50
CA ILE A 19 -13.19 -8.83 10.27
C ILE A 19 -14.40 -9.12 9.38
N VAL A 20 -15.40 -9.81 9.94
CA VAL A 20 -16.69 -10.01 9.30
C VAL A 20 -17.73 -9.24 10.10
N ILE A 21 -18.36 -8.25 9.46
CA ILE A 21 -19.52 -7.55 10.00
C ILE A 21 -20.76 -8.10 9.30
N ALA A 22 -21.68 -8.66 10.08
CA ALA A 22 -22.88 -9.30 9.57
C ALA A 22 -24.07 -9.03 10.48
N ARG A 23 -25.27 -9.28 9.96
CA ARG A 23 -26.50 -9.23 10.76
C ARG A 23 -26.47 -10.32 11.83
N SER A 24 -27.09 -10.03 12.98
CA SER A 24 -27.08 -10.91 14.15
C SER A 24 -27.72 -12.28 13.92
N ASP A 25 -28.69 -12.37 13.01
CA ASP A 25 -29.34 -13.63 12.61
C ASP A 25 -28.41 -14.61 11.86
N LEU A 26 -27.22 -14.15 11.47
CA LEU A 26 -26.21 -14.98 10.81
C LEU A 26 -25.13 -15.52 11.79
N ASP A 27 -25.18 -15.16 13.07
CA ASP A 27 -24.11 -15.47 14.04
C ASP A 27 -23.78 -16.96 14.11
N GLU A 28 -24.78 -17.82 14.29
CA GLU A 28 -24.56 -19.27 14.40
C GLU A 28 -23.91 -19.86 13.14
N ARG A 29 -24.39 -19.42 11.96
CA ARG A 29 -23.86 -19.87 10.66
C ARG A 29 -22.42 -19.42 10.48
N LEU A 30 -22.11 -18.17 10.83
CA LEU A 30 -20.77 -17.62 10.73
C LEU A 30 -19.81 -18.29 11.72
N ARG A 31 -20.23 -18.55 12.95
CA ARG A 31 -19.42 -19.32 13.92
C ARG A 31 -19.14 -20.73 13.45
N LYS A 32 -20.11 -21.40 12.83
CA LYS A 32 -19.91 -22.70 12.21
C LYS A 32 -18.85 -22.62 11.11
N ILE A 33 -18.96 -21.66 10.19
CA ILE A 33 -17.94 -21.43 9.15
C ILE A 33 -16.57 -21.16 9.77
N CYS A 34 -16.48 -20.31 10.81
CA CYS A 34 -15.21 -20.02 11.48
C CYS A 34 -14.56 -21.27 12.10
N ARG A 35 -15.35 -22.17 12.71
CA ARG A 35 -14.86 -23.45 13.23
C ARG A 35 -14.42 -24.38 12.11
N ASP A 36 -15.26 -24.56 11.10
CA ASP A 36 -15.00 -25.47 9.98
C ASP A 36 -13.78 -25.04 9.16
N THR A 37 -13.50 -23.74 9.08
CA THR A 37 -12.36 -23.17 8.33
C THR A 37 -11.13 -22.89 9.20
N GLY A 38 -11.23 -23.02 10.52
CA GLY A 38 -10.15 -22.65 11.45
C GLY A 38 -9.78 -21.17 11.43
N SER A 39 -10.68 -20.28 10.96
CA SER A 39 -10.42 -18.85 10.76
C SER A 39 -10.62 -17.99 12.02
N ALA A 40 -10.90 -18.61 13.17
CA ALA A 40 -11.00 -17.90 14.43
C ALA A 40 -9.63 -17.40 14.91
N LEU A 41 -9.55 -16.12 15.29
CA LEU A 41 -8.34 -15.56 15.87
C LEU A 41 -8.07 -16.22 17.24
N SER A 42 -6.85 -16.73 17.46
CA SER A 42 -6.50 -17.34 18.75
C SER A 42 -6.48 -16.31 19.87
N GLY A 43 -6.74 -16.71 21.12
CA GLY A 43 -6.64 -15.80 22.27
C GLY A 43 -5.25 -15.14 22.40
N ARG A 44 -4.18 -15.87 22.06
CA ARG A 44 -2.81 -15.33 21.99
C ARG A 44 -2.66 -14.26 20.91
N SER A 45 -3.29 -14.46 19.75
CA SER A 45 -3.35 -13.45 18.70
C SER A 45 -4.09 -12.19 19.17
N VAL A 46 -5.24 -12.36 19.84
CA VAL A 46 -6.00 -11.22 20.37
C VAL A 46 -5.14 -10.41 21.34
N SER A 47 -4.37 -11.07 22.22
CA SER A 47 -3.49 -10.37 23.18
C SER A 47 -2.32 -9.61 22.54
N LEU A 48 -1.99 -9.90 21.28
CA LEU A 48 -0.95 -9.17 20.55
C LEU A 48 -1.51 -7.93 19.86
N LEU A 49 -2.83 -7.83 19.69
CA LEU A 49 -3.47 -6.62 19.16
C LEU A 49 -3.19 -5.45 20.12
N PRO A 50 -2.68 -4.31 19.63
CA PRO A 50 -2.52 -3.13 20.44
C PRO A 50 -3.90 -2.68 20.89
N ALA A 51 -3.95 -1.94 22.00
CA ALA A 51 -5.16 -1.24 22.42
C ALA A 51 -5.46 -0.10 21.42
N LEU A 52 -5.99 -0.47 20.24
CA LEU A 52 -6.34 0.45 19.19
C LEU A 52 -7.69 1.07 19.55
N THR A 53 -7.68 2.32 20.02
CA THR A 53 -8.91 3.09 20.13
C THR A 53 -9.36 3.55 18.74
N PHE A 54 -10.64 3.88 18.61
CA PHE A 54 -11.17 4.44 17.38
C PHE A 54 -10.42 5.73 16.98
N ASP A 55 -10.05 6.57 17.96
CA ASP A 55 -9.31 7.81 17.72
C ASP A 55 -7.91 7.54 17.17
N ILE A 56 -7.19 6.56 17.73
CA ILE A 56 -5.87 6.14 17.23
C ILE A 56 -6.01 5.60 15.79
N TYR A 57 -7.03 4.79 15.53
CA TYR A 57 -7.30 4.27 14.19
C TYR A 57 -7.56 5.40 13.19
N GLN A 58 -8.44 6.36 13.52
CA GLN A 58 -8.72 7.51 12.66
C GLN A 58 -7.48 8.36 12.42
N ALA A 59 -6.71 8.66 13.47
CA ALA A 59 -5.47 9.42 13.35
C ALA A 59 -4.48 8.75 12.38
N ARG A 60 -4.35 7.41 12.43
CA ARG A 60 -3.52 6.65 11.49
C ARG A 60 -4.04 6.74 10.05
N LEU A 61 -5.36 6.60 9.83
CA LEU A 61 -5.97 6.73 8.50
C LEU A 61 -5.76 8.11 7.87
N LEU A 62 -5.85 9.16 8.70
CA LEU A 62 -5.54 10.53 8.31
C LEU A 62 -4.06 10.67 7.96
N GLN A 63 -3.17 10.11 8.79
CA GLN A 63 -1.73 10.15 8.53
C GLN A 63 -1.35 9.46 7.22
N PHE A 64 -1.92 8.28 6.96
CA PHE A 64 -1.78 7.58 5.69
C PHE A 64 -2.19 8.45 4.50
N THR A 65 -3.35 9.10 4.62
CA THR A 65 -3.88 9.98 3.57
C THR A 65 -2.95 11.17 3.33
N ASN A 66 -2.49 11.82 4.39
CA ASN A 66 -1.59 12.97 4.31
C ASN A 66 -0.25 12.59 3.67
N ASN A 67 0.35 11.47 4.08
CA ASN A 67 1.61 10.99 3.53
C ASN A 67 1.46 10.63 2.05
N ALA A 68 0.38 9.94 1.67
CA ALA A 68 0.13 9.58 0.27
C ALA A 68 -0.18 10.80 -0.60
N GLU A 69 -0.89 11.82 -0.07
CA GLU A 69 -1.08 13.11 -0.75
C GLU A 69 0.28 13.78 -1.03
N LYS A 70 1.16 13.87 -0.01
CA LYS A 70 2.50 14.43 -0.21
C LYS A 70 3.33 13.68 -1.25
N ILE A 71 3.31 12.35 -1.22
CA ILE A 71 4.06 11.54 -2.19
C ILE A 71 3.55 11.76 -3.60
N PHE A 72 2.23 11.71 -3.78
CA PHE A 72 1.61 11.95 -5.08
C PHE A 72 1.96 13.34 -5.62
N GLU A 73 1.82 14.40 -4.82
CA GLU A 73 2.13 15.77 -5.24
C GLU A 73 3.63 15.98 -5.54
N GLY A 74 4.52 15.28 -4.82
CA GLY A 74 5.96 15.34 -5.09
C GLY A 74 6.38 14.58 -6.34
N LEU A 75 5.71 13.46 -6.66
CA LEU A 75 6.06 12.59 -7.78
C LEU A 75 5.42 13.01 -9.10
N ARG A 76 4.12 13.37 -9.08
CA ARG A 76 3.34 13.64 -10.30
C ARG A 76 3.99 14.67 -11.25
N PRO A 77 4.36 15.88 -10.81
CA PRO A 77 4.96 16.86 -11.71
C PRO A 77 6.37 16.45 -12.14
N ALA A 78 7.12 15.75 -11.27
CA ALA A 78 8.50 15.35 -11.56
C ALA A 78 8.58 14.22 -12.60
N LEU A 79 7.59 13.33 -12.61
CA LEU A 79 7.58 12.12 -13.43
C LEU A 79 6.69 12.21 -14.66
N SER A 80 5.94 13.30 -14.88
CA SER A 80 4.91 13.41 -15.93
C SER A 80 5.38 13.18 -17.37
N HIS A 81 6.68 13.13 -17.63
CA HIS A 81 7.28 12.89 -18.94
C HIS A 81 7.78 11.46 -19.11
N VAL A 82 7.79 10.64 -18.05
CA VAL A 82 8.23 9.24 -18.07
C VAL A 82 7.19 8.26 -17.51
N ALA A 83 6.26 8.74 -16.67
CA ALA A 83 5.27 7.90 -16.02
C ALA A 83 4.02 8.69 -15.61
N ASP A 84 2.88 8.02 -15.64
CA ASP A 84 1.63 8.45 -15.06
C ASP A 84 1.58 8.06 -13.58
N VAL A 85 1.48 9.06 -12.70
CA VAL A 85 1.33 8.88 -11.26
C VAL A 85 -0.14 9.06 -10.91
N ALA A 86 -0.75 8.06 -10.27
CA ALA A 86 -2.18 8.08 -9.93
C ALA A 86 -2.46 7.91 -8.44
N TYR A 87 -3.48 8.64 -7.98
CA TYR A 87 -4.03 8.65 -6.63
C TYR A 87 -5.45 9.28 -6.73
N PRO A 88 -6.50 8.86 -5.98
CA PRO A 88 -7.88 9.36 -6.19
C PRO A 88 -8.24 10.76 -5.60
N LEU A 89 -7.90 11.87 -6.29
CA LEU A 89 -7.82 13.24 -5.70
C LEU A 89 -9.13 13.78 -5.12
N GLN A 90 -10.23 13.32 -5.67
CA GLN A 90 -11.53 13.87 -5.38
C GLN A 90 -12.28 13.11 -4.26
N TRP A 91 -11.57 12.31 -3.45
CA TRP A 91 -12.16 11.49 -2.38
C TRP A 91 -13.09 12.25 -1.42
N ARG A 92 -12.78 13.53 -1.12
CA ARG A 92 -13.60 14.39 -0.25
C ARG A 92 -15.00 14.62 -0.82
N GLN A 93 -15.17 14.62 -2.15
CA GLN A 93 -16.47 14.80 -2.79
C GLN A 93 -17.40 13.60 -2.60
N TYR A 94 -16.86 12.44 -2.22
CA TYR A 94 -17.61 11.22 -1.91
C TYR A 94 -17.92 11.08 -0.42
N CYS A 95 -17.68 12.13 0.38
CA CYS A 95 -17.84 12.12 1.84
C CYS A 95 -17.05 11.01 2.55
N TRP A 96 -15.94 10.55 1.96
CA TRP A 96 -15.05 9.58 2.61
C TRP A 96 -14.28 10.28 3.73
N GLY A 97 -14.06 9.59 4.85
CA GLY A 97 -13.27 10.13 5.97
C GLY A 97 -11.76 10.13 5.73
N HIS A 98 -11.29 9.32 4.77
CA HIS A 98 -9.89 9.23 4.36
C HIS A 98 -9.80 8.64 2.94
N ARG A 99 -8.65 8.81 2.27
CA ARG A 99 -8.43 8.34 0.90
C ARG A 99 -7.67 7.01 0.82
N GLY A 100 -6.97 6.66 1.90
CA GLY A 100 -6.07 5.51 1.94
C GLY A 100 -4.62 5.90 1.69
N ALA A 101 -3.78 4.91 1.39
CA ALA A 101 -2.32 5.02 1.43
C ALA A 101 -1.63 4.56 0.14
N LEU A 102 -2.36 4.44 -0.98
CA LEU A 102 -1.85 3.82 -2.19
C LEU A 102 -1.57 4.86 -3.27
N VAL A 103 -0.33 4.93 -3.74
CA VAL A 103 0.08 5.70 -4.93
C VAL A 103 0.57 4.71 -5.97
N THR A 104 0.17 4.90 -7.23
CA THR A 104 0.61 4.04 -8.35
C THR A 104 1.41 4.83 -9.36
N ILE A 105 2.34 4.16 -10.02
CA ILE A 105 3.19 4.71 -11.08
C ILE A 105 3.13 3.74 -12.24
N ASP A 106 2.73 4.25 -13.39
CA ASP A 106 2.59 3.53 -14.65
C ASP A 106 3.53 4.17 -15.67
N PHE A 107 4.53 3.43 -16.18
CA PHE A 107 5.51 4.02 -17.10
C PHE A 107 4.86 4.31 -18.47
N ILE A 108 5.15 5.47 -19.05
CA ILE A 108 4.65 5.84 -20.39
C ILE A 108 5.24 4.89 -21.45
N ASP A 109 6.51 4.54 -21.28
CA ASP A 109 7.15 3.50 -22.07
C ASP A 109 6.69 2.12 -21.57
N GLY A 110 5.75 1.51 -22.30
CA GLY A 110 5.20 0.20 -21.95
C GLY A 110 6.26 -0.92 -21.83
N GLY A 111 7.46 -0.73 -22.39
CA GLY A 111 8.60 -1.64 -22.21
C GLY A 111 9.12 -1.73 -20.77
N LEU A 112 8.74 -0.81 -19.89
CA LEU A 112 9.08 -0.81 -18.46
C LEU A 112 8.00 -1.42 -17.56
N ASN A 113 6.77 -1.50 -18.06
CA ASN A 113 5.62 -2.08 -17.36
C ASN A 113 5.57 -3.61 -17.50
N ASN A 114 6.72 -4.26 -17.37
CA ASN A 114 6.83 -5.71 -17.30
C ASN A 114 7.51 -6.11 -15.99
N LYS A 115 7.59 -7.42 -15.75
CA LYS A 115 8.14 -7.96 -14.52
C LYS A 115 9.57 -7.47 -14.27
N GLU A 116 10.42 -7.56 -15.28
CA GLU A 116 11.84 -7.23 -15.19
C GLU A 116 12.06 -5.73 -14.93
N GLY A 117 11.37 -4.86 -15.66
CA GLY A 117 11.46 -3.40 -15.52
C GLY A 117 10.99 -2.92 -14.15
N LEU A 118 9.83 -3.42 -13.70
CA LEU A 118 9.27 -3.07 -12.40
C LEU A 118 10.12 -3.63 -11.25
N ASP A 119 10.62 -4.87 -11.34
CA ASP A 119 11.52 -5.43 -10.34
C ASP A 119 12.84 -4.65 -10.28
N ALA A 120 13.42 -4.27 -11.42
CA ALA A 120 14.63 -3.45 -11.44
C ALA A 120 14.41 -2.08 -10.78
N CYS A 121 13.27 -1.44 -11.02
CA CYS A 121 12.90 -0.18 -10.38
C CYS A 121 12.72 -0.33 -8.86
N ILE A 122 12.12 -1.44 -8.41
CA ILE A 122 11.96 -1.75 -6.99
C ILE A 122 13.33 -1.93 -6.32
N GLU A 123 14.22 -2.72 -6.91
CA GLU A 123 15.55 -2.97 -6.33
C GLU A 123 16.37 -1.67 -6.26
N LEU A 124 16.25 -0.81 -7.26
CA LEU A 124 16.91 0.49 -7.25
C LEU A 124 16.35 1.41 -6.16
N ALA A 125 15.03 1.47 -6.00
CA ALA A 125 14.40 2.22 -4.91
C ALA A 125 14.85 1.71 -3.53
N LEU A 126 14.94 0.39 -3.35
CA LEU A 126 15.45 -0.24 -2.12
C LEU A 126 16.91 0.13 -1.85
N GLN A 127 17.76 0.13 -2.87
CA GLN A 127 19.17 0.53 -2.74
C GLN A 127 19.31 2.01 -2.35
N LEU A 128 18.58 2.89 -3.03
CA LEU A 128 18.58 4.32 -2.74
C LEU A 128 18.04 4.62 -1.34
N ALA A 129 16.96 3.97 -0.90
CA ALA A 129 16.43 4.12 0.47
C ALA A 129 17.47 3.70 1.53
N ARG A 130 18.20 2.60 1.30
CA ARG A 130 19.28 2.17 2.20
C ARG A 130 20.39 3.21 2.30
N TRP A 131 20.72 3.91 1.21
CA TRP A 131 21.72 4.98 1.23
C TRP A 131 21.22 6.25 1.92
N GLU A 132 19.94 6.59 1.77
CA GLU A 132 19.29 7.72 2.45
C GLU A 132 18.94 7.39 3.93
N GLY A 133 19.18 6.15 4.37
CA GLY A 133 19.15 5.77 5.78
C GLY A 133 17.77 5.44 6.35
N PHE A 134 16.78 5.08 5.53
CA PHE A 134 15.44 4.71 6.00
C PHE A 134 14.92 3.39 5.38
N PRO A 135 14.05 2.65 6.08
CA PRO A 135 13.56 1.36 5.61
C PRO A 135 12.39 1.50 4.62
N ILE A 136 12.49 0.80 3.48
CA ILE A 136 11.32 0.46 2.65
C ILE A 136 11.29 -1.04 2.44
N THR A 137 10.11 -1.62 2.32
CA THR A 137 9.95 -3.08 2.11
C THR A 137 9.44 -3.40 0.72
N LYS A 138 10.09 -4.35 0.02
CA LYS A 138 9.51 -4.98 -1.17
C LYS A 138 8.43 -5.97 -0.76
N GLY A 139 7.22 -5.80 -1.28
CA GLY A 139 6.14 -6.76 -1.08
C GLY A 139 4.74 -6.15 -1.13
N ALA A 140 3.76 -7.00 -1.43
CA ALA A 140 2.35 -6.64 -1.44
C ALA A 140 1.80 -6.40 -0.02
N GLY A 141 0.59 -5.83 0.02
CA GLY A 141 -0.12 -5.47 1.25
C GLY A 141 -0.09 -3.97 1.54
N PHE A 142 -0.98 -3.53 2.42
CA PHE A 142 -1.19 -2.12 2.75
C PHE A 142 -1.49 -1.94 4.25
N GLY A 143 -1.40 -0.70 4.72
CA GLY A 143 -1.70 -0.33 6.11
C GLY A 143 -0.56 -0.60 7.10
N TYR A 144 0.68 -0.70 6.60
CA TYR A 144 1.88 -0.88 7.41
C TYR A 144 2.43 0.44 7.92
N SER A 145 3.22 0.42 9.00
CA SER A 145 3.86 1.65 9.50
C SER A 145 4.99 2.11 8.58
N ALA A 146 5.83 1.16 8.12
CA ALA A 146 6.83 1.40 7.09
C ALA A 146 6.24 1.32 5.68
N SER A 147 6.78 2.14 4.77
CA SER A 147 6.34 2.15 3.38
C SER A 147 6.75 0.87 2.63
N ARG A 148 5.90 0.45 1.70
CA ARG A 148 6.14 -0.71 0.84
C ARG A 148 6.07 -0.35 -0.62
N ILE A 149 6.84 -1.08 -1.41
CA ILE A 149 6.84 -0.99 -2.87
C ILE A 149 6.61 -2.38 -3.45
N SER A 150 5.76 -2.47 -4.46
CA SER A 150 5.37 -3.74 -5.09
C SER A 150 4.96 -3.51 -6.53
N ALA A 151 5.01 -4.56 -7.33
CA ALA A 151 4.45 -4.53 -8.68
C ALA A 151 3.08 -5.22 -8.72
N SER A 152 2.16 -4.68 -9.52
CA SER A 152 0.75 -5.12 -9.56
C SER A 152 0.55 -6.48 -10.25
N PHE A 153 1.50 -6.95 -11.07
CA PHE A 153 1.44 -8.26 -11.75
C PHE A 153 1.26 -9.45 -10.80
N THR A 154 1.52 -9.26 -9.51
CA THR A 154 1.30 -10.29 -8.48
C THR A 154 -0.17 -10.44 -8.06
N MET A 155 -1.09 -9.59 -8.53
CA MET A 155 -2.43 -9.46 -7.95
C MET A 155 -3.62 -9.54 -8.92
N ALA A 156 -3.44 -9.42 -10.24
CA ALA A 156 -4.51 -9.58 -11.23
C ALA A 156 -3.94 -10.08 -12.57
N GLU A 157 -4.45 -11.20 -13.09
CA GLU A 157 -3.95 -11.87 -14.30
C GLU A 157 -4.22 -11.09 -15.61
N ASP A 158 -5.14 -10.11 -15.60
CA ASP A 158 -5.64 -9.42 -16.79
C ASP A 158 -5.43 -7.89 -16.78
N SER A 159 -4.56 -7.36 -15.93
CA SER A 159 -4.27 -5.91 -15.88
C SER A 159 -2.83 -5.59 -16.23
N ASP A 160 -2.61 -4.50 -16.96
CA ASP A 160 -1.28 -4.00 -17.26
C ASP A 160 -0.48 -3.80 -15.96
N PRO A 161 0.77 -4.30 -15.89
CA PRO A 161 1.59 -4.16 -14.70
C PRO A 161 1.96 -2.70 -14.41
N PHE A 162 1.91 -2.31 -13.15
CA PHE A 162 2.31 -0.99 -12.68
C PHE A 162 3.01 -1.10 -11.32
N LEU A 163 3.76 -0.07 -10.97
CA LEU A 163 4.40 0.05 -9.68
C LEU A 163 3.40 0.61 -8.65
N ARG A 164 3.37 0.02 -7.46
CA ARG A 164 2.47 0.42 -6.37
C ARG A 164 3.28 0.69 -5.11
N ILE A 165 3.03 1.86 -4.53
CA ILE A 165 3.59 2.30 -3.26
C ILE A 165 2.46 2.27 -2.23
N SER A 166 2.59 1.41 -1.23
CA SER A 166 1.80 1.49 0.00
C SER A 166 2.54 2.36 0.99
N VAL A 167 2.08 3.58 1.13
CA VAL A 167 2.68 4.60 1.98
C VAL A 167 2.45 4.26 3.45
N GLY A 168 3.52 4.37 4.25
CA GLY A 168 3.50 4.18 5.70
C GLY A 168 2.93 5.36 6.48
N ILE A 169 2.87 5.25 7.81
CA ILE A 169 2.51 6.38 8.69
C ILE A 169 3.71 7.23 9.11
N GLU A 170 4.94 6.75 8.94
CA GLU A 170 6.16 7.45 9.37
C GLU A 170 6.36 8.75 8.58
N SER A 171 5.98 9.88 9.18
CA SER A 171 5.97 11.18 8.50
C SER A 171 7.37 11.73 8.21
N GLY A 172 8.36 11.35 9.01
CA GLY A 172 9.75 11.80 8.85
C GLY A 172 10.44 11.24 7.60
N GLU A 173 9.91 10.18 7.02
CA GLU A 173 10.51 9.48 5.86
C GLU A 173 9.88 9.89 4.54
N VAL A 174 8.78 10.64 4.56
CA VAL A 174 7.94 10.92 3.37
C VAL A 174 8.72 11.69 2.30
N ASP A 175 9.44 12.74 2.69
CA ASP A 175 10.19 13.56 1.73
C ASP A 175 11.36 12.77 1.12
N ALA A 176 12.04 11.95 1.94
CA ALA A 176 13.09 11.07 1.48
C ALA A 176 12.54 9.99 0.52
N LEU A 177 11.35 9.45 0.80
CA LEU A 177 10.67 8.50 -0.06
C LEU A 177 10.31 9.10 -1.43
N VAL A 178 9.87 10.37 -1.48
CA VAL A 178 9.66 11.08 -2.74
C VAL A 178 10.95 11.16 -3.56
N VAL A 179 12.06 11.57 -2.92
CA VAL A 179 13.37 11.67 -3.58
C VAL A 179 13.82 10.32 -4.12
N VAL A 180 13.74 9.27 -3.30
CA VAL A 180 14.16 7.91 -3.66
C VAL A 180 13.34 7.35 -4.82
N VAL A 181 12.02 7.42 -4.73
CA VAL A 181 11.13 6.89 -5.79
C VAL A 181 11.32 7.68 -7.08
N ASN A 182 11.37 9.01 -7.01
CA ASN A 182 11.60 9.85 -8.18
C ASN A 182 12.93 9.49 -8.88
N ARG A 183 14.03 9.41 -8.12
CA ARG A 183 15.34 9.03 -8.66
C ARG A 183 15.32 7.63 -9.28
N ALA A 184 14.70 6.65 -8.61
CA ALA A 184 14.62 5.29 -9.11
C ALA A 184 13.85 5.24 -10.44
N THR A 185 12.65 5.85 -10.49
CA THR A 185 11.81 5.89 -11.69
C THR A 185 12.51 6.58 -12.85
N LEU A 186 13.14 7.74 -12.63
CA LEU A 186 13.88 8.46 -13.68
C LEU A 186 15.09 7.67 -14.20
N GLN A 187 15.83 6.99 -13.33
CA GLN A 187 16.97 6.17 -13.74
C GLN A 187 16.53 4.93 -14.52
N CYS A 188 15.42 4.30 -14.12
CA CYS A 188 14.81 3.21 -14.88
C CYS A 188 14.34 3.68 -16.25
N ALA A 189 13.60 4.78 -16.34
CA ALA A 189 13.19 5.37 -17.61
C ALA A 189 14.39 5.58 -18.54
N LYS A 190 15.45 6.23 -18.06
CA LYS A 190 16.67 6.48 -18.86
C LYS A 190 17.38 5.21 -19.34
N ARG A 191 17.36 4.13 -18.54
CA ARG A 191 18.09 2.90 -18.84
C ARG A 191 17.42 2.05 -19.91
N TYR A 192 16.11 2.17 -20.06
CA TYR A 192 15.31 1.29 -20.93
C TYR A 192 14.67 2.02 -22.12
N SER A 193 14.69 3.35 -22.14
CA SER A 193 14.31 4.16 -23.32
C SER A 193 15.45 4.30 -24.36
N GLY A 194 16.38 3.34 -24.41
CA GLY A 194 17.57 3.33 -25.29
C GLY A 194 17.69 2.07 -26.11
#